data_AF-A0A2X3EXF0-F1
#
_entry.id   AF-A0A2X3EXF0-F1
#
_cell.length_a   1.000
_cell.length_b   1.000
_cell.length_c   1.000
_cell.angle_alpha   90.00
_cell.angle_beta   90.00
_cell.angle_gamma   90.00
#
_symmetry.space_group_name_H-M   'P 1'
#
loop_
_entity.id
_entity.type
_entity.pdbx_description
1 polymer ?
#
loop_
_entity_poly.entity_id
_entity_poly.type
_entity_poly.pdbx_seq_one_letter_code
_entity_poly.pdbx_strand_id
1 'polypeptide(L)'
;MRSLVGDLVLVRLQEERDPLLHKRLYNALRRAILDGSLAPQSRLPPSRDLAGELGVSRNTILTTYEQLLAEGYVVSRRGSGTFVAQTAPESSLTAKEERENNSLAAPTAHLSRRGQHLLGQVSASPRQWGAFIPGVPDVNAFPHPLFSKIQARISRRPKPERLSYSCNGGTPELQQALVDYLRVSRGVHCQSDQILITEGIHQAIDLVTRMLCDNGDLAWVEEPSYWGIRHVLAMNDVRAEPLTVDANGLCPPETVDDAPRLIFVTPSHQYPLGAVMSLERRQRLLALARQQGSWIVEDDYDSEFRFSGQPIPALQGLVADAPVVYIGTFSKTLYPGLRLGYVVDPAAAGQRPEARPC
;
A
#
# COMPACT_ATOMS: atom_id res chain seq x y z
N MET A 1 -11.65 -20.60 57.83
CA MET A 1 -10.63 -19.53 57.94
C MET A 1 -10.54 -18.88 56.59
N ARG A 2 -10.64 -17.55 56.50
CA ARG A 2 -10.44 -16.83 55.24
C ARG A 2 -8.94 -16.77 54.94
N SER A 3 -8.58 -17.03 53.69
CA SER A 3 -7.21 -16.85 53.21
C SER A 3 -6.90 -15.35 53.09
N LEU A 4 -5.63 -14.97 53.32
CA LEU A 4 -5.15 -13.59 53.09
C LEU A 4 -5.40 -13.12 51.65
N VAL A 5 -5.36 -14.05 50.69
CA VAL A 5 -5.69 -13.78 49.28
C VAL A 5 -7.19 -13.50 49.11
N GLY A 6 -8.06 -14.23 49.80
CA GLY A 6 -9.50 -13.99 49.79
C GLY A 6 -9.87 -12.62 50.32
N ASP A 7 -9.26 -12.19 51.43
CA ASP A 7 -9.49 -10.85 52.00
C ASP A 7 -8.98 -9.73 51.08
N LEU A 8 -7.79 -9.89 50.49
CA LEU A 8 -7.24 -8.96 49.50
C LEU A 8 -8.18 -8.80 48.28
N VAL A 9 -8.64 -9.93 47.73
CA VAL A 9 -9.53 -9.92 46.55
C VAL A 9 -10.88 -9.31 46.90
N LEU A 10 -11.41 -9.53 48.11
CA LEU A 10 -12.67 -8.96 48.55
C LEU A 10 -12.62 -7.43 48.67
N VAL A 11 -11.51 -6.88 49.19
CA VAL A 11 -11.28 -5.42 49.24
C VAL A 11 -11.24 -4.84 47.82
N ARG A 12 -10.42 -5.41 46.93
CA ARG A 12 -10.29 -4.91 45.55
C ARG A 12 -11.58 -5.07 44.74
N LEU A 13 -12.36 -6.12 45.00
CA LEU A 13 -13.65 -6.34 44.37
C LEU A 13 -14.67 -5.24 44.73
N GLN A 14 -14.60 -4.67 45.94
CA GLN A 14 -15.46 -3.56 46.37
C GLN A 14 -15.07 -2.23 45.70
N GLU A 15 -13.80 -2.07 45.32
CA GLU A 15 -13.30 -0.88 44.61
C GLU A 15 -13.64 -0.90 43.11
N GLU A 16 -13.81 -2.07 42.51
CA GLU A 16 -14.15 -2.26 41.10
C GLU A 16 -15.64 -2.02 40.81
N ARG A 17 -15.94 -1.14 39.86
CA ARG A 17 -17.31 -0.66 39.54
C ARG A 17 -17.93 -1.25 38.25
N ASP A 18 -17.33 -2.28 37.66
CA ASP A 18 -17.88 -2.93 36.45
C ASP A 18 -19.26 -3.57 36.74
N PRO A 19 -20.28 -3.46 35.87
CA PRO A 19 -21.60 -4.04 36.12
C PRO A 19 -21.61 -5.57 36.18
N LEU A 20 -20.61 -6.25 35.63
CA LEU A 20 -20.53 -7.71 35.57
C LEU A 20 -19.60 -8.26 36.64
N LEU A 21 -20.12 -9.10 37.53
CA LEU A 21 -19.37 -9.66 38.67
C LEU A 21 -18.08 -10.40 38.27
N HIS A 22 -18.10 -11.16 37.17
CA HIS A 22 -16.93 -11.88 36.67
C HIS A 22 -15.82 -10.93 36.17
N LYS A 23 -16.19 -9.78 35.57
CA LYS A 23 -15.24 -8.75 35.14
C LYS A 23 -14.64 -8.01 36.32
N ARG A 24 -15.45 -7.65 37.32
CA ARG A 24 -14.95 -7.05 38.57
C ARG A 24 -13.93 -7.97 39.25
N LEU A 25 -14.23 -9.27 39.33
CA LEU A 25 -13.35 -10.27 39.93
C LEU A 25 -12.06 -10.44 39.11
N TYR A 26 -12.17 -10.49 37.79
CA TYR A 26 -11.02 -10.54 36.90
C TYR A 26 -10.11 -9.31 37.05
N ASN A 27 -10.69 -8.10 37.05
CA ASN A 27 -9.94 -6.85 37.24
C ASN A 27 -9.27 -6.79 38.61
N ALA A 28 -9.98 -7.18 39.67
CA ALA A 28 -9.43 -7.22 41.03
C ALA A 28 -8.21 -8.15 41.15
N LEU A 29 -8.30 -9.35 40.58
CA LEU A 29 -7.19 -10.31 40.55
C LEU A 29 -6.04 -9.86 39.63
N ARG A 30 -6.35 -9.35 38.44
CA ARG A 30 -5.35 -8.80 37.50
C ARG A 30 -4.59 -7.65 38.14
N ARG A 31 -5.28 -6.71 38.77
CA ARG A 31 -4.65 -5.55 39.42
C ARG A 31 -3.76 -5.97 40.59
N ALA A 32 -4.21 -6.91 41.41
CA ALA A 32 -3.42 -7.45 42.50
C ALA A 32 -2.16 -8.20 42.02
N ILE A 33 -2.19 -8.81 40.83
CA ILE A 33 -1.00 -9.40 40.20
C ILE A 33 -0.06 -8.32 39.66
N LEU A 34 -0.60 -7.27 39.04
CA LEU A 34 0.20 -6.19 38.42
C LEU A 34 0.89 -5.28 39.43
N ASP A 35 0.23 -4.96 40.54
CA ASP A 35 0.80 -4.12 41.60
C ASP A 35 1.65 -4.91 42.62
N GLY A 36 1.82 -6.21 42.38
CA GLY A 36 2.64 -7.10 43.22
C GLY A 36 2.00 -7.54 44.53
N SER A 37 0.75 -7.14 44.83
CA SER A 37 0.02 -7.61 46.02
C SER A 37 -0.14 -9.14 46.04
N LEU A 38 -0.24 -9.75 44.86
CA LEU A 38 -0.10 -11.18 44.62
C LEU A 38 1.26 -11.45 43.98
N ALA A 39 2.22 -11.88 44.80
CA ALA A 39 3.59 -12.07 44.37
C ALA A 39 3.71 -13.08 43.21
N PRO A 40 4.68 -12.91 42.28
CA PRO A 40 4.97 -13.90 41.27
C PRO A 40 5.21 -15.29 41.88
N GLN A 41 4.77 -16.34 41.18
CA GLN A 41 4.85 -17.74 41.63
C GLN A 41 4.03 -18.08 42.90
N SER A 42 3.31 -17.13 43.49
CA SER A 42 2.39 -17.42 44.59
C SER A 42 1.21 -18.26 44.11
N ARG A 43 0.70 -19.12 45.00
CA ARG A 43 -0.42 -20.01 44.69
C ARG A 43 -1.74 -19.28 44.92
N LEU A 44 -2.61 -19.29 43.92
CA LEU A 44 -3.99 -18.83 44.10
C LEU A 44 -4.83 -19.88 44.84
N PRO A 45 -5.81 -19.46 45.66
CA PRO A 45 -6.70 -20.39 46.35
C PRO A 45 -7.46 -21.30 45.36
N PRO A 46 -7.79 -22.54 45.73
CA PRO A 46 -8.65 -23.39 44.92
C PRO A 46 -9.99 -22.73 44.63
N SER A 47 -10.57 -22.96 43.44
CA SER A 47 -11.79 -22.26 43.01
C SER A 47 -13.01 -22.49 43.90
N ARG A 48 -13.05 -23.61 44.64
CA ARG A 48 -14.11 -23.89 45.64
C ARG A 48 -13.95 -23.04 46.90
N ASP A 49 -12.71 -22.87 47.34
CA ASP A 49 -12.40 -22.17 48.59
C ASP A 49 -12.59 -20.66 48.39
N LEU A 50 -12.07 -20.12 47.27
CA LEU A 50 -12.26 -18.70 46.94
C LEU A 50 -13.74 -18.34 46.69
N ALA A 51 -14.51 -19.25 46.09
CA ALA A 51 -15.95 -19.07 45.91
C ALA A 51 -16.69 -18.98 47.25
N GLY A 52 -16.33 -19.86 48.20
CA GLY A 52 -16.88 -19.84 49.56
C GLY A 52 -16.49 -18.62 50.37
N GLU A 53 -15.25 -18.15 50.24
CA GLU A 53 -14.75 -16.95 50.92
C GLU A 53 -15.40 -15.66 50.43
N LEU A 54 -15.61 -15.54 49.11
CA LEU A 54 -16.19 -14.35 48.47
C LEU A 54 -17.73 -14.39 48.38
N GLY A 55 -18.37 -15.52 48.71
CA GLY A 55 -19.83 -15.68 48.61
C GLY A 55 -20.35 -15.67 47.17
N VAL A 56 -19.54 -16.11 46.20
CA VAL A 56 -19.89 -16.12 44.76
C VAL A 56 -19.98 -17.54 44.21
N SER A 57 -20.55 -17.69 43.01
CA SER A 57 -20.63 -19.00 42.37
C SER A 57 -19.23 -19.52 41.98
N ARG A 58 -19.01 -20.83 42.11
CA ARG A 58 -17.77 -21.49 41.67
C ARG A 58 -17.49 -21.25 40.18
N ASN A 59 -18.52 -21.21 39.34
CA ASN A 59 -18.39 -20.97 37.90
C ASN A 59 -17.81 -19.59 37.61
N THR A 60 -18.14 -18.58 38.43
CA THR A 60 -17.57 -17.23 38.31
C THR A 60 -16.06 -17.24 38.56
N ILE A 61 -15.60 -17.92 39.61
CA ILE A 61 -14.15 -18.05 39.89
C ILE A 61 -13.43 -18.82 38.77
N LEU A 62 -14.04 -19.93 38.30
CA LEU A 62 -13.46 -20.74 37.23
C LEU A 62 -13.29 -19.94 35.94
N THR A 63 -14.33 -19.21 35.51
CA THR A 63 -14.29 -18.37 34.30
C THR A 63 -13.20 -17.30 34.41
N THR A 64 -13.06 -16.66 35.57
CA THR A 64 -12.00 -15.67 35.82
C THR A 64 -10.60 -16.30 35.79
N TYR A 65 -10.42 -17.50 36.35
CA TYR A 65 -9.13 -18.19 36.32
C TYR A 65 -8.77 -18.66 34.92
N GLU A 66 -9.73 -19.14 34.14
CA GLU A 66 -9.55 -19.49 32.73
C GLU A 66 -9.13 -18.26 31.92
N GLN A 67 -9.75 -17.10 32.17
CA GLN A 67 -9.38 -15.86 31.50
C GLN A 67 -7.96 -15.40 31.88
N LEU A 68 -7.62 -15.38 33.18
CA LEU A 68 -6.28 -15.04 33.64
C LEU A 68 -5.21 -16.01 33.10
N LEU A 69 -5.56 -17.28 32.90
CA LEU A 69 -4.68 -18.30 32.32
C LEU A 69 -4.49 -18.07 30.82
N ALA A 70 -5.58 -17.82 30.09
CA ALA A 70 -5.56 -17.54 28.65
C ALA A 70 -4.71 -16.30 28.33
N GLU A 71 -4.74 -15.31 29.21
CA GLU A 71 -3.98 -14.07 29.07
C GLU A 71 -2.58 -14.13 29.71
N GLY A 72 -2.20 -15.24 30.34
CA GLY A 72 -0.84 -15.46 30.85
C GLY A 72 -0.52 -14.78 32.19
N TYR A 73 -1.52 -14.29 32.93
CA TYR A 73 -1.35 -13.76 34.30
C TYR A 73 -1.12 -14.86 35.33
N VAL A 74 -1.62 -16.07 35.05
CA VAL A 74 -1.45 -17.24 35.91
C VAL A 74 -1.05 -18.45 35.06
N VAL A 75 -0.45 -19.43 35.71
CA VAL A 75 -0.08 -20.72 35.12
C VAL A 75 -0.69 -21.86 35.94
N SER A 76 -1.23 -22.86 35.25
CA SER A 76 -1.73 -24.08 35.89
C SER A 76 -0.63 -25.14 35.92
N ARG A 77 -0.35 -25.71 37.09
CA ARG A 77 0.55 -26.86 37.25
C ARG A 77 -0.28 -28.10 37.57
N ARG A 78 -0.17 -29.13 36.74
CA ARG A 78 -0.98 -30.37 36.83
C ARG A 78 -0.83 -31.00 38.23
N GLY A 79 -1.94 -31.09 38.97
CA GLY A 79 -1.96 -31.63 40.34
C GLY A 79 -1.52 -30.67 41.46
N SER A 80 -1.01 -29.47 41.13
CA SER A 80 -0.46 -28.53 42.12
C SER A 80 -1.23 -27.20 42.24
N GLY A 81 -2.21 -26.94 41.35
CA GLY A 81 -3.07 -25.75 41.40
C GLY A 81 -2.68 -24.64 40.42
N THR A 82 -3.25 -23.45 40.63
CA THR A 82 -3.03 -22.25 39.82
C THR A 82 -2.05 -21.32 40.53
N PHE A 83 -1.06 -20.79 39.82
CA PHE A 83 -0.01 -19.92 40.36
C PHE A 83 0.11 -18.64 39.55
N VAL A 84 0.48 -17.53 40.17
CA VAL A 84 0.77 -16.27 39.46
C VAL A 84 1.99 -16.45 38.56
N ALA A 85 1.91 -15.99 37.31
CA ALA A 85 3.01 -16.09 36.35
C ALA A 85 4.25 -15.30 36.82
N GLN A 86 5.45 -15.75 36.41
CA GLN A 86 6.71 -15.10 36.81
C GLN A 86 6.89 -13.72 36.15
N THR A 87 6.41 -13.58 34.92
CA THR A 87 6.40 -12.34 34.15
C THR A 87 4.99 -12.11 33.66
N ALA A 88 4.29 -11.13 34.23
CA ALA A 88 2.99 -10.72 33.72
C ALA A 88 3.18 -10.01 32.36
N PRO A 89 2.35 -10.28 31.34
CA PRO A 89 2.51 -9.68 30.01
C PRO A 89 2.61 -8.15 30.03
N GLU A 90 1.83 -7.51 30.90
CA GLU A 90 1.82 -6.06 31.04
C GLU A 90 2.97 -5.50 31.87
N SER A 91 3.58 -6.28 32.77
CA SER A 91 4.81 -5.84 33.46
C SER A 91 5.98 -5.65 32.49
N SER A 92 5.93 -6.31 31.33
CA SER A 92 6.87 -6.11 30.21
C SER A 92 6.57 -4.82 29.43
N LEU A 93 5.34 -4.30 29.52
CA LEU A 93 4.88 -3.07 28.87
C LEU A 93 5.06 -1.84 29.78
N THR A 94 4.89 -1.99 31.10
CA THR A 94 5.06 -0.91 32.11
C THR A 94 6.51 -0.72 32.58
N ALA A 95 7.44 -1.62 32.24
CA ALA A 95 8.90 -1.37 32.37
C ALA A 95 9.39 -0.11 31.61
N LYS A 96 8.51 0.56 30.86
CA LYS A 96 8.71 1.88 30.27
C LYS A 96 8.60 3.03 31.26
N GLU A 97 7.80 2.94 32.32
CA GLU A 97 7.55 4.05 33.26
C GLU A 97 8.68 4.19 34.30
N GLU A 98 9.29 3.10 34.75
CA GLU A 98 10.47 3.18 35.64
C GLU A 98 11.75 3.69 34.94
N ARG A 99 11.75 3.80 33.60
CA ARG A 99 12.87 4.36 32.82
C ARG A 99 12.88 5.88 32.77
N GLU A 100 11.87 6.57 33.32
CA GLU A 100 11.85 8.04 33.32
C GLU A 100 12.92 8.68 34.24
N ASN A 101 13.50 7.91 35.18
CA ASN A 101 14.56 8.41 36.08
C ASN A 101 15.99 8.06 35.67
N ASN A 102 16.21 7.48 34.48
CA ASN A 102 17.56 7.24 33.97
C ASN A 102 17.72 7.87 32.59
N SER A 103 18.13 9.13 32.58
CA SER A 103 18.44 9.93 31.39
C SER A 103 19.69 9.42 30.67
N LEU A 104 19.57 8.25 30.06
CA LEU A 104 20.38 7.83 28.92
C LEU A 104 19.48 8.06 27.71
N ALA A 105 19.78 9.09 26.91
CA ALA A 105 19.03 9.41 25.70
C ALA A 105 18.82 8.12 24.89
N ALA A 106 17.57 7.67 24.80
CA ALA A 106 17.23 6.49 24.03
C ALA A 106 17.75 6.71 22.59
N PRO A 107 18.39 5.71 21.96
CA PRO A 107 18.85 5.85 20.58
C PRO A 107 17.64 6.21 19.72
N THR A 108 17.57 7.46 19.28
CA THR A 108 16.53 7.90 18.36
C THR A 108 16.77 7.17 17.06
N ALA A 109 15.80 6.37 16.61
CA ALA A 109 15.90 5.73 15.30
C ALA A 109 16.09 6.82 14.24
N HIS A 110 17.28 6.86 13.63
CA HIS A 110 17.58 7.80 12.55
C HIS A 110 17.23 7.16 11.22
N LEU A 111 16.75 7.98 10.27
CA LEU A 111 16.60 7.54 8.89
C LEU A 111 17.97 7.14 8.32
N SER A 112 17.99 6.16 7.43
CA SER A 112 19.19 5.81 6.66
C SER A 112 19.65 7.01 5.83
N ARG A 113 20.94 7.03 5.45
CA ARG A 113 21.50 8.06 4.56
C ARG A 113 20.67 8.22 3.27
N ARG A 114 20.21 7.10 2.70
CA ARG A 114 19.32 7.08 1.54
C ARG A 114 17.98 7.75 1.84
N GLY A 115 17.35 7.42 2.97
CA GLY A 115 16.09 8.04 3.39
C GLY A 115 16.21 9.55 3.58
N GLN A 116 17.30 10.01 4.20
CA GLN A 116 17.58 11.43 4.39
C GLN A 116 17.77 12.16 3.05
N HIS A 117 18.53 11.57 2.12
CA HIS A 117 18.75 12.13 0.79
C HIS A 117 17.44 12.26 -0.01
N LEU A 118 16.63 11.20 -0.04
CA LEU A 118 15.34 11.20 -0.76
C LEU A 118 14.37 12.24 -0.19
N LEU A 119 14.31 12.41 1.12
CA LEU A 119 13.47 13.44 1.76
C LEU A 119 13.90 14.87 1.39
N GLY A 120 15.21 15.09 1.21
CA GLY A 120 15.73 16.39 0.77
C GLY A 120 15.32 16.78 -0.66
N GLN A 121 14.82 15.83 -1.45
CA GLN A 121 14.44 16.06 -2.84
C GLN A 121 12.92 16.18 -3.04
N VAL A 122 12.09 15.99 -2.02
CA VAL A 122 10.61 15.94 -2.18
C VAL A 122 10.08 17.22 -2.82
N SER A 123 9.39 17.07 -3.96
CA SER A 123 8.80 18.16 -4.72
C SER A 123 7.34 17.87 -5.04
N ALA A 124 6.45 18.08 -4.06
CA ALA A 124 5.01 18.02 -4.27
C ALA A 124 4.37 19.33 -3.81
N SER A 125 3.40 19.85 -4.58
CA SER A 125 2.62 21.01 -4.16
C SER A 125 1.91 20.71 -2.83
N PRO A 126 1.93 21.61 -1.84
CA PRO A 126 1.12 21.44 -0.63
C PRO A 126 -0.39 21.57 -0.92
N ARG A 127 -0.76 22.14 -2.07
CA ARG A 127 -2.14 22.26 -2.54
C ARG A 127 -2.44 21.20 -3.61
N GLN A 128 -3.39 20.34 -3.32
CA GLN A 128 -3.80 19.21 -4.17
C GLN A 128 -5.28 19.29 -4.61
N TRP A 129 -5.90 20.45 -4.43
CA TRP A 129 -7.31 20.70 -4.72
C TRP A 129 -7.58 22.21 -4.88
N GLY A 130 -8.60 22.55 -5.67
CA GLY A 130 -9.05 23.92 -5.91
C GLY A 130 -8.92 24.36 -7.37
N ALA A 131 -9.40 25.56 -7.66
CA ALA A 131 -9.32 26.13 -9.00
C ALA A 131 -7.86 26.36 -9.44
N PHE A 132 -7.59 26.12 -10.73
CA PHE A 132 -6.28 26.32 -11.37
C PHE A 132 -5.13 25.49 -10.77
N ILE A 133 -5.42 24.35 -10.12
CA ILE A 133 -4.39 23.37 -9.78
C ILE A 133 -4.18 22.42 -10.97
N PRO A 134 -2.99 22.41 -11.61
CA PRO A 134 -2.74 21.58 -12.78
C PRO A 134 -2.96 20.09 -12.50
N GLY A 135 -3.62 19.40 -13.42
CA GLY A 135 -3.83 17.96 -13.36
C GLY A 135 -4.84 17.48 -12.30
N VAL A 136 -5.60 18.36 -11.65
CA VAL A 136 -6.70 17.94 -10.76
C VAL A 136 -8.03 17.99 -11.54
N PRO A 137 -8.76 16.87 -11.69
CA PRO A 137 -10.08 16.90 -12.33
C PRO A 137 -11.13 17.51 -11.40
N ASP A 138 -12.27 17.94 -11.96
CA ASP A 138 -13.41 18.34 -11.14
C ASP A 138 -14.09 17.13 -10.49
N VAL A 139 -13.70 16.80 -9.26
CA VAL A 139 -14.30 15.66 -8.55
C VAL A 139 -15.73 15.95 -8.07
N ASN A 140 -16.21 17.20 -8.10
CA ASN A 140 -17.61 17.50 -7.79
C ASN A 140 -18.55 17.02 -8.90
N ALA A 141 -18.06 16.94 -10.13
CA ALA A 141 -18.80 16.42 -11.28
C ALA A 141 -18.90 14.88 -11.30
N PHE A 142 -18.21 14.18 -10.39
CA PHE A 142 -18.24 12.72 -10.35
C PHE A 142 -19.67 12.20 -10.05
N PRO A 143 -20.22 11.28 -10.86
CA PRO A 143 -21.62 10.87 -10.74
C PRO A 143 -21.83 9.86 -9.61
N HIS A 144 -21.64 10.28 -8.35
CA HIS A 144 -21.77 9.45 -7.15
C HIS A 144 -23.07 8.62 -7.12
N PRO A 145 -24.27 9.16 -7.42
CA PRO A 145 -25.50 8.37 -7.39
C PRO A 145 -25.50 7.21 -8.39
N LEU A 146 -24.90 7.38 -9.57
CA LEU A 146 -24.79 6.31 -10.57
C LEU A 146 -23.76 5.27 -10.13
N PHE A 147 -22.59 5.71 -9.67
CA PHE A 147 -21.53 4.83 -9.20
C PHE A 147 -22.01 3.96 -8.03
N SER A 148 -22.71 4.54 -7.04
CA SER A 148 -23.29 3.80 -5.92
C SER A 148 -24.33 2.77 -6.37
N LYS A 149 -25.16 3.08 -7.38
CA LYS A 149 -26.11 2.11 -7.96
C LYS A 149 -25.39 0.93 -8.62
N ILE A 150 -24.31 1.18 -9.35
CA ILE A 150 -23.49 0.15 -9.99
C ILE A 150 -22.84 -0.74 -8.92
N GLN A 151 -22.19 -0.13 -7.93
CA GLN A 151 -21.56 -0.83 -6.82
C GLN A 151 -22.56 -1.70 -6.05
N ALA A 152 -23.72 -1.15 -5.68
CA ALA A 152 -24.76 -1.90 -4.98
C ALA A 152 -25.29 -3.10 -5.80
N ARG A 153 -25.37 -2.96 -7.13
CA ARG A 153 -25.76 -4.06 -8.02
C ARG A 153 -24.72 -5.18 -8.03
N ILE A 154 -23.43 -4.84 -8.13
CA ILE A 154 -22.34 -5.81 -8.15
C ILE A 154 -22.22 -6.51 -6.80
N SER A 155 -22.35 -5.78 -5.70
CA SER A 155 -22.19 -6.29 -4.33
C SER A 155 -23.42 -7.02 -3.77
N ARG A 156 -24.55 -7.06 -4.48
CA ARG A 156 -25.79 -7.67 -3.96
C ARG A 156 -25.65 -9.18 -3.68
N ARG A 157 -24.94 -9.90 -4.55
CA ARG A 157 -24.65 -11.35 -4.42
C ARG A 157 -23.31 -11.65 -5.09
N PRO A 158 -22.18 -11.28 -4.47
CA PRO A 158 -20.87 -11.53 -5.04
C PRO A 158 -20.62 -13.04 -5.09
N LYS A 159 -20.00 -13.51 -6.18
CA LYS A 159 -19.48 -14.87 -6.22
C LYS A 159 -18.21 -14.95 -5.35
N PRO A 160 -17.94 -16.06 -4.64
CA PRO A 160 -16.78 -16.17 -3.74
C PRO A 160 -15.43 -15.82 -4.40
N GLU A 161 -15.26 -16.12 -5.68
CA GLU A 161 -14.03 -15.86 -6.43
C GLU A 161 -13.74 -14.35 -6.52
N ARG A 162 -14.77 -13.50 -6.47
CA ARG A 162 -14.65 -12.03 -6.46
C ARG A 162 -14.33 -11.46 -5.08
N LEU A 163 -14.44 -12.28 -4.03
CA LEU A 163 -14.14 -11.91 -2.64
C LEU A 163 -12.81 -12.49 -2.18
N SER A 164 -12.08 -13.14 -3.07
CA SER A 164 -10.79 -13.77 -2.78
C SER A 164 -9.64 -13.06 -3.49
N TYR A 165 -8.41 -13.50 -3.24
CA TYR A 165 -7.22 -12.97 -3.89
C TYR A 165 -7.19 -13.37 -5.37
N SER A 166 -6.86 -12.43 -6.25
CA SER A 166 -6.57 -12.73 -7.65
C SER A 166 -5.11 -13.16 -7.81
N CYS A 167 -4.85 -14.13 -8.67
CA CYS A 167 -3.51 -14.51 -9.12
C CYS A 167 -3.11 -13.80 -10.42
N ASN A 168 -4.09 -13.22 -11.11
CA ASN A 168 -3.88 -12.38 -12.28
C ASN A 168 -3.83 -10.95 -11.78
N GLY A 169 -2.92 -10.13 -12.32
CA GLY A 169 -2.64 -8.75 -11.91
C GLY A 169 -3.83 -7.76 -11.99
N GLY A 170 -5.05 -8.23 -12.03
CA GLY A 170 -6.30 -7.50 -12.04
C GLY A 170 -7.47 -8.48 -12.04
N THR A 171 -8.68 -7.93 -12.05
CA THR A 171 -9.89 -8.74 -12.31
C THR A 171 -10.02 -8.98 -13.82
N PRO A 172 -10.33 -10.21 -14.27
CA PRO A 172 -10.46 -10.52 -15.70
C PRO A 172 -11.46 -9.62 -16.43
N GLU A 173 -12.57 -9.27 -15.77
CA GLU A 173 -13.59 -8.41 -16.37
C GLU A 173 -13.08 -6.98 -16.62
N LEU A 174 -12.28 -6.42 -15.69
CA LEU A 174 -11.68 -5.10 -15.87
C LEU A 174 -10.60 -5.12 -16.96
N GLN A 175 -9.76 -6.16 -16.96
CA GLN A 175 -8.73 -6.33 -17.98
C GLN A 175 -9.37 -6.42 -19.38
N GLN A 176 -10.42 -7.24 -19.54
CA GLN A 176 -11.12 -7.34 -20.82
C GLN A 176 -11.78 -6.02 -21.23
N ALA A 177 -12.42 -5.32 -20.30
CA ALA A 177 -13.01 -4.00 -20.57
C ALA A 177 -11.94 -2.99 -21.01
N LEU A 178 -10.74 -3.04 -20.43
CA LEU A 178 -9.61 -2.21 -20.84
C LEU A 178 -9.08 -2.59 -22.22
N VAL A 179 -8.97 -3.88 -22.56
CA VAL A 179 -8.59 -4.33 -23.91
C VAL A 179 -9.52 -3.72 -24.96
N ASP A 180 -10.83 -3.86 -24.76
CA ASP A 180 -11.84 -3.37 -25.70
C ASP A 180 -11.82 -1.84 -25.80
N TYR A 181 -11.70 -1.16 -24.65
CA TYR A 181 -11.61 0.29 -24.58
C TYR A 181 -10.37 0.81 -25.31
N LEU A 182 -9.19 0.34 -24.94
CA LEU A 182 -7.89 0.83 -25.44
C LEU A 182 -7.69 0.55 -26.92
N ARG A 183 -8.24 -0.56 -27.43
CA ARG A 183 -8.24 -0.84 -28.87
C ARG A 183 -8.97 0.26 -29.65
N VAL A 184 -10.13 0.71 -29.16
CA VAL A 184 -10.97 1.70 -29.84
C VAL A 184 -10.48 3.12 -29.60
N SER A 185 -10.16 3.48 -28.36
CA SER A 185 -9.83 4.85 -27.98
C SER A 185 -8.39 5.23 -28.34
N ARG A 186 -7.47 4.25 -28.30
CA ARG A 186 -6.02 4.49 -28.35
C ARG A 186 -5.29 3.71 -29.43
N GLY A 187 -5.96 2.76 -30.10
CA GLY A 187 -5.30 1.85 -31.04
C GLY A 187 -4.27 0.95 -30.38
N VAL A 188 -4.33 0.78 -29.05
CA VAL A 188 -3.42 -0.08 -28.30
C VAL A 188 -3.76 -1.54 -28.59
N HIS A 189 -2.74 -2.33 -28.89
CA HIS A 189 -2.88 -3.75 -29.16
C HIS A 189 -2.37 -4.56 -27.97
N CYS A 190 -3.30 -5.18 -27.24
CA CYS A 190 -2.97 -6.04 -26.10
C CYS A 190 -4.03 -7.12 -25.86
N GLN A 191 -3.64 -8.11 -25.05
CA GLN A 191 -4.50 -9.14 -24.46
C GLN A 191 -4.69 -8.87 -22.96
N SER A 192 -5.71 -9.48 -22.36
CA SER A 192 -6.06 -9.25 -20.95
C SER A 192 -4.96 -9.63 -19.97
N ASP A 193 -4.14 -10.63 -20.30
CA ASP A 193 -3.03 -11.11 -19.48
C ASP A 193 -1.79 -10.19 -19.50
N GLN A 194 -1.74 -9.26 -20.46
CA GLN A 194 -0.74 -8.19 -20.56
C GLN A 194 -1.11 -6.97 -19.72
N ILE A 195 -2.32 -6.92 -19.14
CA ILE A 195 -2.79 -5.78 -18.36
C ILE A 195 -2.56 -6.04 -16.87
N LEU A 196 -1.77 -5.20 -16.23
CA LEU A 196 -1.57 -5.18 -14.78
C LEU A 196 -2.26 -3.94 -14.20
N ILE A 197 -3.22 -4.15 -13.30
CA ILE A 197 -3.88 -3.09 -12.55
C ILE A 197 -2.97 -2.64 -11.41
N THR A 198 -2.87 -1.33 -11.22
CA THR A 198 -2.00 -0.72 -10.21
C THR A 198 -2.77 0.25 -9.33
N GLU A 199 -2.23 0.50 -8.14
CA GLU A 199 -2.62 1.50 -7.16
C GLU A 199 -2.20 2.93 -7.60
N GLY A 200 -2.44 3.23 -8.88
CA GLY A 200 -2.06 4.46 -9.57
C GLY A 200 -0.71 4.41 -10.29
N ILE A 201 -0.34 5.56 -10.87
CA ILE A 201 0.80 5.71 -11.77
C ILE A 201 2.16 5.54 -11.07
N HIS A 202 2.30 5.94 -9.80
CA HIS A 202 3.56 5.80 -9.07
C HIS A 202 3.95 4.35 -8.86
N GLN A 203 2.98 3.48 -8.54
CA GLN A 203 3.26 2.04 -8.44
C GLN A 203 3.59 1.46 -9.81
N ALA A 204 2.88 1.88 -10.86
CA ALA A 204 3.18 1.44 -12.22
C ALA A 204 4.62 1.76 -12.63
N ILE A 205 5.05 3.01 -12.45
CA ILE A 205 6.43 3.43 -12.73
C ILE A 205 7.42 2.64 -11.86
N ASP A 206 7.16 2.48 -10.56
CA ASP A 206 8.05 1.74 -9.65
C ASP A 206 8.22 0.28 -10.07
N LEU A 207 7.13 -0.39 -10.45
CA LEU A 207 7.18 -1.77 -10.94
C LEU A 207 7.96 -1.87 -12.25
N VAL A 208 7.68 -0.99 -13.22
CA VAL A 208 8.38 -0.98 -14.52
C VAL A 208 9.87 -0.73 -14.31
N THR A 209 10.24 0.23 -13.47
CA THR A 209 11.64 0.51 -13.15
C THR A 209 12.32 -0.68 -12.49
N ARG A 210 11.71 -1.30 -11.46
CA ARG A 210 12.32 -2.46 -10.78
C ARG A 210 12.45 -3.70 -11.66
N MET A 211 11.57 -3.88 -12.64
CA MET A 211 11.58 -5.06 -13.50
C MET A 211 12.51 -4.91 -14.70
N LEU A 212 12.75 -3.68 -15.16
CA LEU A 212 13.50 -3.42 -16.39
C LEU A 212 14.86 -2.77 -16.15
N CYS A 213 15.16 -2.27 -14.96
CA CYS A 213 16.42 -1.61 -14.64
C CYS A 213 17.22 -2.32 -13.55
N ASP A 214 18.53 -2.24 -13.68
CA ASP A 214 19.49 -2.44 -12.60
C ASP A 214 19.83 -1.12 -11.90
N ASN A 215 20.43 -1.20 -10.71
CA ASN A 215 20.94 -0.02 -10.01
C ASN A 215 22.01 0.68 -10.85
N GLY A 216 21.89 2.00 -11.01
CA GLY A 216 22.80 2.83 -11.81
C GLY A 216 22.44 2.93 -13.30
N ASP A 217 21.44 2.17 -13.77
CA ASP A 217 20.94 2.30 -15.14
C ASP A 217 20.48 3.72 -15.44
N LEU A 218 20.47 4.06 -16.73
CA LEU A 218 20.09 5.37 -17.24
C LEU A 218 18.62 5.38 -17.69
N ALA A 219 17.88 6.42 -17.32
CA ALA A 219 16.55 6.69 -17.84
C ALA A 219 16.46 8.12 -18.37
N TRP A 220 15.98 8.28 -19.60
CA TRP A 220 15.66 9.60 -20.14
C TRP A 220 14.29 10.04 -19.69
N VAL A 221 14.19 11.31 -19.27
CA VAL A 221 12.95 11.92 -18.81
C VAL A 221 12.79 13.29 -19.44
N GLU A 222 11.59 13.64 -19.87
CA GLU A 222 11.26 14.98 -20.34
C GLU A 222 11.66 16.09 -19.32
N GLU A 223 12.05 17.25 -19.82
CA GLU A 223 12.36 18.46 -19.05
C GLU A 223 11.70 19.68 -19.71
N PRO A 224 10.67 20.27 -19.09
CA PRO A 224 10.03 19.86 -17.82
C PRO A 224 9.18 18.59 -17.93
N SER A 225 8.99 17.88 -16.81
CA SER A 225 8.12 16.68 -16.71
C SER A 225 7.35 16.60 -15.39
N TYR A 226 6.51 15.57 -15.28
CA TYR A 226 5.86 15.21 -14.02
C TYR A 226 6.91 14.81 -12.96
N TRP A 227 6.96 15.60 -11.88
CA TRP A 227 7.90 15.45 -10.77
C TRP A 227 7.98 14.02 -10.22
N GLY A 228 6.85 13.30 -10.18
CA GLY A 228 6.75 11.95 -9.60
C GLY A 228 7.70 10.94 -10.26
N ILE A 229 7.94 11.04 -11.57
CA ILE A 229 8.82 10.12 -12.30
C ILE A 229 10.24 10.17 -11.72
N ARG A 230 10.79 11.38 -11.54
CA ARG A 230 12.16 11.57 -11.03
C ARG A 230 12.35 11.02 -9.62
N HIS A 231 11.33 11.15 -8.77
CA HIS A 231 11.39 10.59 -7.41
C HIS A 231 11.38 9.07 -7.43
N VAL A 232 10.52 8.45 -8.25
CA VAL A 232 10.45 6.99 -8.33
C VAL A 232 11.75 6.42 -8.90
N LEU A 233 12.36 7.08 -9.90
CA LEU A 233 13.67 6.68 -10.43
C LEU A 233 14.77 6.80 -9.38
N ALA A 234 14.85 7.93 -8.65
CA ALA A 234 15.81 8.11 -7.56
C ALA A 234 15.59 7.09 -6.42
N MET A 235 14.33 6.75 -6.13
CA MET A 235 13.98 5.70 -5.18
C MET A 235 14.39 4.31 -5.64
N ASN A 236 14.69 4.09 -6.91
CA ASN A 236 15.16 2.82 -7.45
C ASN A 236 16.64 2.87 -7.90
N ASP A 237 17.38 3.90 -7.50
CA ASP A 237 18.80 4.09 -7.86
C ASP A 237 19.04 4.15 -9.38
N VAL A 238 18.05 4.63 -10.14
CA VAL A 238 18.16 4.82 -11.59
C VAL A 238 18.49 6.28 -11.88
N ARG A 239 19.50 6.52 -12.72
CA ARG A 239 19.97 7.85 -13.10
C ARG A 239 18.98 8.46 -14.08
N ALA A 240 18.26 9.49 -13.65
CA ALA A 240 17.36 10.25 -14.52
C ALA A 240 18.13 11.35 -15.26
N GLU A 241 18.25 11.23 -16.58
CA GLU A 241 18.83 12.26 -17.44
C GLU A 241 17.70 13.10 -18.06
N PRO A 242 17.67 14.42 -17.79
CA PRO A 242 16.65 15.31 -18.33
C PRO A 242 16.92 15.64 -19.79
N LEU A 243 15.93 15.44 -20.66
CA LEU A 243 15.95 15.86 -22.06
C LEU A 243 14.91 16.94 -22.31
N THR A 244 15.34 18.02 -22.96
CA THR A 244 14.47 19.16 -23.31
C THR A 244 13.30 18.72 -24.18
N VAL A 245 12.16 19.38 -24.01
CA VAL A 245 10.98 19.22 -24.87
C VAL A 245 10.80 20.44 -25.78
N ASP A 246 10.43 20.20 -27.03
CA ASP A 246 10.02 21.25 -27.98
C ASP A 246 8.53 21.09 -28.34
N ALA A 247 8.06 21.84 -29.35
CA ALA A 247 6.69 21.76 -29.84
C ALA A 247 6.29 20.35 -30.35
N ASN A 248 7.27 19.48 -30.61
CA ASN A 248 7.08 18.11 -31.05
C ASN A 248 7.35 17.09 -29.94
N GLY A 249 7.51 17.50 -28.67
CA GLY A 249 7.75 16.62 -27.52
C GLY A 249 9.22 16.47 -27.13
N LEU A 250 9.59 15.37 -26.47
CA LEU A 250 10.97 15.05 -26.06
C LEU A 250 11.94 15.13 -27.24
N CYS A 251 13.03 15.87 -27.11
CA CYS A 251 14.09 15.98 -28.12
C CYS A 251 15.19 14.94 -27.86
N PRO A 252 15.18 13.78 -28.55
CA PRO A 252 16.28 12.82 -28.41
C PRO A 252 17.57 13.40 -29.00
N PRO A 253 18.73 13.12 -28.40
CA PRO A 253 20.02 13.57 -28.95
C PRO A 253 20.27 12.95 -30.33
N GLU A 254 21.13 13.59 -31.13
CA GLU A 254 21.55 13.08 -32.45
C GLU A 254 22.50 11.89 -32.30
N THR A 255 23.36 11.91 -31.29
CA THR A 255 24.29 10.82 -30.93
C THR A 255 24.01 10.36 -29.51
N VAL A 256 24.02 9.05 -29.31
CA VAL A 256 23.77 8.41 -28.02
C VAL A 256 25.08 7.78 -27.55
N ASP A 257 25.71 8.39 -26.53
CA ASP A 257 26.94 7.87 -25.94
C ASP A 257 26.64 6.71 -24.99
N ASP A 258 25.67 6.92 -24.08
CA ASP A 258 25.15 5.90 -23.16
C ASP A 258 23.69 5.59 -23.52
N ALA A 259 23.40 4.32 -23.84
CA ALA A 259 22.04 3.87 -24.15
C ALA A 259 21.16 3.91 -22.89
N PRO A 260 20.02 4.63 -22.90
CA PRO A 260 19.09 4.59 -21.78
C PRO A 260 18.41 3.22 -21.71
N ARG A 261 18.17 2.72 -20.50
CA ARG A 261 17.32 1.54 -20.30
C ARG A 261 15.84 1.90 -20.49
N LEU A 262 15.43 3.07 -20.01
CA LEU A 262 14.06 3.57 -20.08
C LEU A 262 13.99 4.97 -20.72
N ILE A 263 12.94 5.24 -21.47
CA ILE A 263 12.63 6.57 -22.02
C ILE A 263 11.19 6.93 -21.62
N PHE A 264 11.01 7.88 -20.71
CA PHE A 264 9.70 8.32 -20.25
C PHE A 264 9.18 9.47 -21.12
N VAL A 265 7.96 9.31 -21.65
CA VAL A 265 7.33 10.28 -22.55
C VAL A 265 5.84 10.46 -22.27
N THR A 266 5.33 11.66 -22.55
CA THR A 266 3.89 11.99 -22.49
C THR A 266 3.39 12.43 -23.88
N PRO A 267 3.31 11.50 -24.87
CA PRO A 267 3.27 11.87 -26.29
C PRO A 267 1.92 12.44 -26.75
N SER A 268 0.82 12.08 -26.08
CA SER A 268 -0.54 12.53 -26.42
C SER A 268 -0.75 14.00 -26.07
N HIS A 269 -0.17 14.40 -24.94
CA HIS A 269 -0.28 15.70 -24.34
C HIS A 269 0.85 15.85 -23.31
N GLN A 270 1.87 16.64 -23.64
CA GLN A 270 3.08 16.73 -22.84
C GLN A 270 2.79 17.41 -21.51
N TYR A 271 3.19 16.81 -20.39
CA TYR A 271 3.05 17.47 -19.09
C TYR A 271 4.34 18.17 -18.67
N PRO A 272 4.35 19.48 -18.36
CA PRO A 272 3.21 20.39 -18.23
C PRO A 272 2.97 21.32 -19.45
N LEU A 273 3.77 21.26 -20.52
CA LEU A 273 3.73 22.29 -21.58
C LEU A 273 2.60 22.12 -22.59
N GLY A 274 1.97 20.96 -22.62
CA GLY A 274 0.82 20.64 -23.48
C GLY A 274 1.16 20.34 -24.94
N ALA A 275 2.44 20.20 -25.28
CA ALA A 275 2.86 19.84 -26.64
C ALA A 275 2.31 18.46 -27.04
N VAL A 276 2.00 18.30 -28.32
CA VAL A 276 1.53 17.03 -28.88
C VAL A 276 2.65 16.45 -29.70
N MET A 277 3.15 15.28 -29.33
CA MET A 277 4.30 14.69 -30.01
C MET A 277 3.96 14.32 -31.45
N SER A 278 4.73 14.85 -32.41
CA SER A 278 4.50 14.64 -33.84
C SER A 278 4.74 13.19 -34.25
N LEU A 279 4.12 12.74 -35.35
CA LEU A 279 4.32 11.38 -35.86
C LEU A 279 5.80 11.08 -36.16
N GLU A 280 6.52 12.06 -36.73
CA GLU A 280 7.95 11.95 -37.00
C GLU A 280 8.75 11.73 -35.71
N ARG A 281 8.48 12.50 -34.65
CA ARG A 281 9.17 12.34 -33.36
C ARG A 281 8.87 10.98 -32.74
N ARG A 282 7.61 10.52 -32.81
CA ARG A 282 7.17 9.20 -32.36
C ARG A 282 7.93 8.07 -33.08
N GLN A 283 8.02 8.15 -34.41
CA GLN A 283 8.76 7.18 -35.22
C GLN A 283 10.26 7.18 -34.89
N ARG A 284 10.87 8.36 -34.71
CA ARG A 284 12.28 8.51 -34.32
C ARG A 284 12.55 7.85 -32.97
N LEU A 285 11.70 8.07 -31.97
CA LEU A 285 11.85 7.46 -30.65
C LEU A 285 11.71 5.93 -30.70
N LEU A 286 10.72 5.41 -31.43
CA LEU A 286 10.54 3.97 -31.61
C LEU A 286 11.76 3.32 -32.29
N ALA A 287 12.31 3.96 -33.31
CA ALA A 287 13.51 3.47 -33.99
C ALA A 287 14.73 3.48 -33.07
N LEU A 288 14.93 4.58 -32.32
CA LEU A 288 16.03 4.72 -31.37
C LEU A 288 15.94 3.70 -30.24
N ALA A 289 14.76 3.50 -29.66
CA ALA A 289 14.55 2.51 -28.61
C ALA A 289 14.87 1.09 -29.09
N ARG A 290 14.47 0.73 -30.32
CA ARG A 290 14.83 -0.56 -30.91
C ARG A 290 16.33 -0.71 -31.14
N GLN A 291 16.97 0.32 -31.68
CA GLN A 291 18.41 0.30 -31.96
C GLN A 291 19.23 0.12 -30.68
N GLN A 292 18.79 0.73 -29.59
CA GLN A 292 19.50 0.74 -28.31
C GLN A 292 19.05 -0.38 -27.34
N GLY A 293 17.99 -1.12 -27.67
CA GLY A 293 17.40 -2.08 -26.74
C GLY A 293 16.76 -1.43 -25.51
N SER A 294 16.28 -0.20 -25.66
CA SER A 294 15.59 0.58 -24.64
C SER A 294 14.10 0.29 -24.62
N TRP A 295 13.46 0.48 -23.47
CA TRP A 295 12.02 0.50 -23.35
C TRP A 295 11.50 1.93 -23.28
N ILE A 296 10.43 2.22 -24.00
CA ILE A 296 9.71 3.48 -23.86
C ILE A 296 8.57 3.28 -22.87
N VAL A 297 8.46 4.18 -21.90
CA VAL A 297 7.34 4.23 -20.98
C VAL A 297 6.43 5.38 -21.40
N GLU A 298 5.28 5.04 -21.97
CA GLU A 298 4.25 5.98 -22.43
C GLU A 298 3.28 6.24 -21.27
N ASP A 299 3.35 7.42 -20.66
CA ASP A 299 2.39 7.88 -19.64
C ASP A 299 1.23 8.64 -20.32
N ASP A 300 0.06 8.00 -20.38
CA ASP A 300 -1.12 8.54 -21.02
C ASP A 300 -2.18 8.91 -19.98
N TYR A 301 -2.12 10.16 -19.50
CA TYR A 301 -2.85 10.57 -18.31
C TYR A 301 -4.19 11.27 -18.56
N ASP A 302 -4.39 11.94 -19.70
CA ASP A 302 -5.59 12.76 -19.98
C ASP A 302 -6.09 12.72 -21.43
N SER A 303 -5.72 11.70 -22.18
CA SER A 303 -5.98 11.70 -23.62
C SER A 303 -7.44 11.58 -24.03
N GLU A 304 -8.29 11.15 -23.12
CA GLU A 304 -9.75 11.20 -23.27
C GLU A 304 -10.26 12.63 -23.48
N PHE A 305 -9.53 13.63 -23.01
CA PHE A 305 -9.97 15.03 -22.98
C PHE A 305 -9.45 15.82 -24.18
N ARG A 306 -9.74 15.35 -25.40
CA ARG A 306 -9.54 16.14 -26.61
C ARG A 306 -10.80 16.86 -27.04
N PHE A 307 -10.74 18.20 -27.00
CA PHE A 307 -11.83 19.07 -27.46
C PHE A 307 -11.80 19.35 -28.96
N SER A 308 -10.69 19.02 -29.65
CA SER A 308 -10.57 19.18 -31.10
C SER A 308 -9.57 18.18 -31.70
N GLY A 309 -9.76 17.89 -32.99
CA GLY A 309 -8.95 16.94 -33.75
C GLY A 309 -9.41 15.50 -33.63
N GLN A 310 -8.78 14.61 -34.40
CA GLN A 310 -8.98 13.17 -34.29
C GLN A 310 -8.18 12.62 -33.09
N PRO A 311 -8.62 11.51 -32.46
CA PRO A 311 -7.82 10.79 -31.48
C PRO A 311 -6.45 10.44 -32.07
N ILE A 312 -5.38 10.69 -31.31
CA ILE A 312 -4.03 10.35 -31.72
C ILE A 312 -3.73 8.96 -31.15
N PRO A 313 -3.38 7.97 -31.99
CA PRO A 313 -3.02 6.64 -31.51
C PRO A 313 -1.89 6.71 -30.48
N ALA A 314 -1.91 5.78 -29.53
CA ALA A 314 -0.81 5.58 -28.59
C ALA A 314 0.47 5.21 -29.34
N LEU A 315 1.62 5.59 -28.78
CA LEU A 315 2.93 5.20 -29.30
C LEU A 315 3.04 3.67 -29.41
N GLN A 316 2.52 2.95 -28.41
CA GLN A 316 2.46 1.50 -28.38
C GLN A 316 1.73 0.90 -29.60
N GLY A 317 0.66 1.54 -30.05
CA GLY A 317 -0.19 1.07 -31.14
C GLY A 317 0.33 1.38 -32.54
N LEU A 318 1.37 2.22 -32.68
CA LEU A 318 1.84 2.69 -33.99
C LEU A 318 2.52 1.62 -34.83
N VAL A 319 3.17 0.64 -34.20
CA VAL A 319 3.93 -0.42 -34.88
C VAL A 319 3.72 -1.74 -34.14
N ALA A 320 3.77 -2.86 -34.88
CA ALA A 320 3.82 -4.17 -34.25
C ALA A 320 5.08 -4.31 -33.39
N ASP A 321 4.97 -5.04 -32.27
CA ASP A 321 6.07 -5.31 -31.34
C ASP A 321 6.85 -4.04 -30.96
N ALA A 322 6.12 -2.97 -30.65
CA ALA A 322 6.69 -1.73 -30.14
C ALA A 322 7.35 -2.00 -28.77
N PRO A 323 8.60 -1.55 -28.51
CA PRO A 323 9.22 -1.67 -27.20
C PRO A 323 8.64 -0.61 -26.24
N VAL A 324 7.33 -0.63 -26.06
CA VAL A 324 6.56 0.39 -25.35
C VAL A 324 5.77 -0.27 -24.23
N VAL A 325 6.03 0.17 -23.01
CA VAL A 325 5.18 -0.08 -21.85
C VAL A 325 4.18 1.06 -21.77
N TYR A 326 2.91 0.79 -22.01
CA TYR A 326 1.86 1.80 -21.95
C TYR A 326 1.31 1.86 -20.53
N ILE A 327 1.20 3.06 -19.97
CA ILE A 327 0.59 3.27 -18.66
C ILE A 327 -0.57 4.24 -18.78
N GLY A 328 -1.71 3.83 -18.25
CA GLY A 328 -2.91 4.67 -18.17
C GLY A 328 -3.41 4.83 -16.75
N THR A 329 -4.32 5.79 -16.56
CA THR A 329 -4.89 6.10 -15.25
C THR A 329 -6.38 6.38 -15.33
N PHE A 330 -7.09 6.09 -14.23
CA PHE A 330 -8.48 6.52 -14.04
C PHE A 330 -8.59 7.84 -13.25
N SER A 331 -7.44 8.44 -12.88
CA SER A 331 -7.41 9.58 -11.98
C SER A 331 -8.10 10.81 -12.54
N LYS A 332 -8.14 10.97 -13.88
CA LYS A 332 -8.77 12.12 -14.55
C LYS A 332 -10.20 11.85 -15.01
N THR A 333 -10.54 10.59 -15.31
CA THR A 333 -11.86 10.17 -15.79
C THR A 333 -12.81 9.77 -14.67
N LEU A 334 -12.29 9.33 -13.51
CA LEU A 334 -13.04 9.09 -12.27
C LEU A 334 -12.68 10.15 -11.23
N TYR A 335 -11.77 9.84 -10.30
CA TYR A 335 -11.18 10.78 -9.36
C TYR A 335 -9.87 10.24 -8.78
N PRO A 336 -8.89 11.09 -8.40
CA PRO A 336 -7.56 10.63 -7.97
C PRO A 336 -7.56 9.83 -6.66
N GLY A 337 -8.54 10.08 -5.78
CA GLY A 337 -8.67 9.39 -4.49
C GLY A 337 -8.93 7.88 -4.61
N LEU A 338 -9.37 7.38 -5.79
CA LEU A 338 -9.55 5.96 -6.04
C LEU A 338 -8.22 5.21 -6.22
N ARG A 339 -7.14 5.94 -6.58
CA ARG A 339 -5.80 5.39 -6.82
C ARG A 339 -5.80 4.18 -7.75
N LEU A 340 -6.44 4.30 -8.91
CA LEU A 340 -6.51 3.21 -9.89
C LEU A 340 -5.75 3.59 -11.17
N GLY A 341 -4.85 2.71 -11.59
CA GLY A 341 -4.09 2.79 -12.84
C GLY A 341 -3.92 1.42 -13.46
N TYR A 342 -3.26 1.36 -14.61
CA TYR A 342 -2.96 0.10 -15.28
C TYR A 342 -1.73 0.24 -16.18
N VAL A 343 -1.00 -0.86 -16.31
CA VAL A 343 0.14 -1.03 -17.22
C VAL A 343 -0.26 -2.05 -18.28
N VAL A 344 0.08 -1.78 -19.52
CA VAL A 344 0.03 -2.74 -20.62
C VAL A 344 1.47 -3.13 -20.94
N ASP A 345 1.80 -4.37 -20.62
CA ASP A 345 3.12 -4.94 -20.80
C ASP A 345 3.33 -5.43 -22.25
N PRO A 346 4.41 -5.03 -22.94
CA PRO A 346 4.74 -5.58 -24.25
C PRO A 346 4.98 -7.10 -24.16
N ALA A 347 4.47 -7.85 -25.15
CA ALA A 347 4.51 -9.31 -25.15
C ALA A 347 5.92 -9.93 -24.96
N ALA A 348 6.98 -9.19 -25.30
CA ALA A 348 8.36 -9.61 -25.14
C ALA A 348 8.88 -9.61 -23.69
N ALA A 349 8.29 -8.83 -22.78
CA ALA A 349 8.60 -8.91 -21.34
C ALA A 349 7.89 -10.10 -20.66
N GLY A 350 6.87 -10.65 -21.32
CA GLY A 350 6.04 -11.76 -20.87
C GLY A 350 6.61 -13.16 -21.05
N GLN A 351 7.94 -13.37 -21.06
CA GLN A 351 8.49 -14.71 -20.80
C GLN A 351 8.26 -15.06 -19.32
N ARG A 352 6.99 -15.24 -18.95
CA ARG A 352 6.60 -15.76 -17.65
C ARG A 352 7.10 -17.21 -17.60
N PRO A 353 7.98 -17.60 -16.67
CA PRO A 353 8.17 -19.02 -16.41
C PRO A 353 6.78 -19.60 -16.07
N GLU A 354 6.39 -20.68 -16.75
CA GLU A 354 5.16 -21.41 -16.44
C GLU A 354 5.09 -21.58 -14.93
N ALA A 355 3.95 -21.18 -14.34
CA ALA A 355 3.71 -21.37 -12.92
C ALA A 355 3.85 -22.87 -12.64
N ARG A 356 4.98 -23.25 -12.04
CA ARG A 356 5.17 -24.63 -11.57
C ARG A 356 4.07 -24.88 -10.54
N PRO A 357 3.21 -25.90 -10.73
CA PRO A 357 2.26 -26.26 -9.69
C PRO A 357 3.05 -26.56 -8.40
N CYS A 358 2.55 -26.03 -7.27
CA CYS A 358 3.15 -26.22 -5.95
C CYS A 358 3.31 -27.69 -5.57
#